data_AF-A0A1B0CSC8-F1
#
_entry.id   AF-A0A1B0CSC8-F1
#
_cell.length_a   1.000
_cell.length_b   1.000
_cell.length_c   1.000
_cell.angle_alpha   90.00
_cell.angle_beta   90.00
_cell.angle_gamma   90.00
#
_symmetry.space_group_name_H-M   'P 1'
#
loop_
_entity.id
_entity.type
_entity.pdbx_description
1 polymer ?
#
loop_
_entity_poly.entity_id
_entity_poly.type
_entity_poly.pdbx_seq_one_letter_code
_entity_poly.pdbx_strand_id
1 'polypeptide(L)'
;MMQSLLSAEVLLPSLQDLVSKYPKWLEENGSKVPAADKERYEKQHELLKTVCGELEKESPNDTPEMKKQQFQKVFESMQKMQELGQPPAELMDVNIDPTQLSNPNQCPMM
;
A
#
# COMPACT_ATOMS: atom_id res chain seq x y z
N MET A 1 5.76 15.30 -11.97
CA MET A 1 4.60 15.87 -11.24
C MET A 1 3.65 14.77 -10.74
N MET A 2 4.16 13.70 -10.11
CA MET A 2 3.36 12.67 -9.42
C MET A 2 3.54 12.70 -7.90
N GLN A 3 4.42 13.55 -7.37
CA GLN A 3 4.71 13.62 -5.93
C GLN A 3 3.60 14.31 -5.11
N SER A 4 2.66 15.02 -5.76
CA SER A 4 1.64 15.83 -5.05
C SER A 4 0.28 15.13 -4.88
N LEU A 5 -0.01 14.05 -5.62
CA LEU A 5 -1.28 13.32 -5.52
C LEU A 5 -1.17 12.05 -4.66
N LEU A 6 0.05 11.59 -4.39
CA LEU A 6 0.39 10.42 -3.58
C LEU A 6 1.13 10.83 -2.29
N SER A 7 0.84 12.02 -1.76
CA SER A 7 1.48 12.50 -0.54
C SER A 7 1.05 11.64 0.65
N ALA A 8 1.99 11.36 1.56
CA ALA A 8 1.77 10.55 2.76
C ALA A 8 0.46 10.95 3.47
N GLU A 9 0.18 12.25 3.53
CA GLU A 9 -1.01 12.87 4.12
C GLU A 9 -2.35 12.30 3.61
N VAL A 10 -2.41 11.91 2.33
CA VAL A 10 -3.62 11.39 1.67
C VAL A 10 -3.63 9.86 1.67
N LEU A 11 -2.49 9.22 1.40
CA LEU A 11 -2.40 7.76 1.33
C LEU A 11 -2.39 7.10 2.70
N LEU A 12 -1.73 7.70 3.68
CA LEU A 12 -1.58 7.15 5.03
C LEU A 12 -2.92 6.76 5.67
N PRO A 13 -3.95 7.64 5.74
CA PRO A 13 -5.22 7.26 6.36
C PRO A 13 -5.90 6.10 5.62
N SER A 14 -5.86 6.07 4.28
CA SER A 14 -6.43 4.98 3.49
C SER A 14 -5.68 3.65 3.70
N LEU A 15 -4.35 3.70 3.74
CA LEU A 15 -3.53 2.51 3.98
C LEU A 15 -3.65 2.01 5.41
N GLN A 16 -3.72 2.90 6.41
CA GLN A 16 -3.92 2.52 7.82
C GLN A 16 -5.28 1.86 8.04
N ASP A 17 -6.35 2.41 7.44
CA ASP A 17 -7.67 1.78 7.48
C ASP A 17 -7.64 0.36 6.88
N LEU A 18 -6.98 0.20 5.73
CA LEU A 18 -6.78 -1.10 5.09
C LEU A 18 -6.02 -2.07 6.01
N VAL A 19 -4.91 -1.64 6.59
CA VAL A 19 -4.10 -2.41 7.56
C VAL A 19 -4.93 -2.87 8.75
N SER A 20 -5.80 -2.01 9.29
CA SER A 20 -6.68 -2.38 10.41
C SER A 20 -7.78 -3.37 10.00
N LYS A 21 -8.27 -3.33 8.76
CA LYS A 21 -9.31 -4.24 8.26
C LYS A 21 -8.78 -5.61 7.85
N TYR A 22 -7.55 -5.69 7.33
CA TYR A 22 -6.90 -6.93 6.90
C TYR A 22 -6.97 -8.10 7.91
N PRO A 23 -6.55 -7.93 9.18
CA PRO A 23 -6.55 -9.04 10.13
C PRO A 23 -7.97 -9.54 10.42
N LYS A 24 -8.94 -8.63 10.50
CA LYS A 24 -10.35 -8.99 10.70
C LYS A 24 -10.89 -9.78 9.51
N TRP A 25 -10.61 -9.34 8.28
CA TRP A 25 -11.02 -10.06 7.09
C TRP A 25 -10.37 -11.44 6.98
N LEU A 26 -9.09 -11.57 7.34
CA LEU A 26 -8.39 -12.85 7.40
C LEU A 26 -8.96 -13.79 8.46
N GLU A 27 -9.48 -13.28 9.58
CA GLU A 27 -10.15 -14.10 10.59
C GLU A 27 -11.49 -14.63 10.07
N GLU A 28 -12.30 -13.80 9.42
CA GLU A 28 -13.63 -14.15 8.93
C GLU A 28 -13.63 -14.96 7.62
N ASN A 29 -12.67 -14.70 6.74
CA ASN A 29 -12.59 -15.30 5.40
C ASN A 29 -11.36 -16.20 5.20
N GLY A 30 -10.39 -16.19 6.11
CA GLY A 30 -9.17 -17.01 6.04
C GLY A 30 -9.42 -18.51 5.90
N SER A 31 -10.52 -19.01 6.45
CA SER A 31 -10.95 -20.42 6.33
C SER A 31 -11.62 -20.75 4.99
N LYS A 32 -12.09 -19.74 4.26
CA LYS A 32 -12.76 -19.87 2.95
C LYS A 32 -11.78 -19.69 1.79
N VAL A 33 -10.63 -19.07 2.02
CA VAL A 33 -9.60 -18.86 1.02
C VAL A 33 -8.56 -19.98 1.03
N PRO A 34 -7.95 -20.30 -0.13
CA PRO A 34 -6.83 -21.23 -0.18
C PRO A 34 -5.66 -20.79 0.71
N ALA A 35 -4.95 -21.75 1.29
CA ALA A 35 -3.79 -21.46 2.15
C ALA A 35 -2.71 -20.62 1.44
N ALA A 36 -2.50 -20.85 0.14
CA ALA A 36 -1.57 -20.04 -0.66
C ALA A 36 -2.01 -18.58 -0.80
N ASP A 37 -3.31 -18.32 -0.96
CA ASP A 37 -3.85 -16.96 -1.04
C ASP A 37 -3.84 -16.28 0.34
N LYS A 38 -4.15 -17.04 1.39
CA LYS A 38 -4.03 -16.56 2.77
C LYS A 38 -2.61 -16.07 3.07
N GLU A 39 -1.60 -16.87 2.73
CA GLU A 39 -0.19 -16.48 2.91
C GLU A 39 0.16 -15.21 2.12
N ARG A 40 -0.33 -15.09 0.88
CA ARG A 40 -0.16 -13.87 0.07
C ARG A 40 -0.80 -12.66 0.74
N TYR A 41 -2.03 -12.78 1.23
CA TYR A 41 -2.74 -11.69 1.91
C TYR A 41 -2.08 -11.29 3.23
N GLU A 42 -1.53 -12.26 3.99
CA GLU A 42 -0.72 -11.98 5.18
C GLU A 42 0.54 -11.18 4.83
N LYS A 43 1.25 -11.57 3.76
CA LYS A 43 2.41 -10.83 3.26
C LYS A 43 2.06 -9.42 2.76
N GLN A 44 0.95 -9.26 2.04
CA GLN A 44 0.45 -7.95 1.62
C GLN A 44 0.18 -7.05 2.83
N HIS A 45 -0.44 -7.58 3.88
CA HIS A 45 -0.72 -6.84 5.12
C HIS A 45 0.58 -6.38 5.81
N GLU A 46 1.63 -7.21 5.86
CA GLU A 46 2.93 -6.79 6.38
C GLU A 46 3.60 -5.69 5.54
N LEU A 47 3.49 -5.78 4.21
CA LEU A 47 3.98 -4.74 3.31
C LEU A 47 3.22 -3.41 3.50
N LEU A 48 1.90 -3.47 3.65
CA LEU A 48 1.08 -2.28 3.93
C LEU A 48 1.48 -1.61 5.24
N LYS A 49 1.69 -2.39 6.32
CA LYS A 49 2.22 -1.88 7.60
C LYS A 49 3.58 -1.21 7.43
N THR A 50 4.46 -1.82 6.64
CA THR A 50 5.79 -1.28 6.36
C THR A 50 5.68 0.06 5.63
N VAL A 51 4.82 0.15 4.62
CA VAL A 51 4.56 1.40 3.89
C VAL A 51 4.01 2.47 4.82
N CYS A 52 2.96 2.17 5.61
CA CYS A 52 2.42 3.12 6.59
C CYS A 52 3.51 3.62 7.53
N GLY A 53 4.32 2.72 8.09
CA GLY A 53 5.38 3.08 9.00
C GLY A 53 6.47 3.95 8.35
N GLU A 54 6.82 3.74 7.08
CA GLU A 54 7.78 4.60 6.39
C GLU A 54 7.18 5.97 6.05
N LEU A 55 5.89 6.03 5.70
CA LEU A 55 5.16 7.29 5.47
C LEU A 55 4.97 8.09 6.77
N GLU A 56 4.70 7.43 7.91
CA GLU A 56 4.57 8.07 9.23
C GLU A 56 5.91 8.66 9.73
N LYS A 57 7.03 8.06 9.33
CA LYS A 57 8.36 8.57 9.65
C LYS A 57 8.76 9.76 8.79
N GLU A 58 8.07 10.03 7.67
CA GLU A 58 8.41 11.14 6.79
C GLU A 58 8.18 12.47 7.52
N SER A 59 9.22 13.28 7.61
CA SER A 59 9.19 14.59 8.23
C SER A 59 9.40 15.68 7.18
N PRO A 60 8.73 16.84 7.30
CA PRO A 60 9.00 17.97 6.42
C PRO A 60 10.47 18.42 6.48
N ASN A 61 11.12 18.19 7.63
CA ASN A 61 12.51 18.56 7.89
C ASN A 61 13.55 17.55 7.38
N ASP A 62 13.12 16.44 6.79
CA ASP A 62 14.03 15.45 6.21
C ASP A 62 14.80 16.01 5.01
N THR A 63 16.06 15.59 4.91
CA THR A 63 16.91 15.93 3.77
C THR A 63 16.37 15.32 2.48
N PRO A 64 16.67 15.89 1.30
CA PRO A 64 16.25 15.32 0.02
C PRO A 64 16.73 13.88 -0.18
N GLU A 65 17.90 13.51 0.38
CA GLU A 65 18.41 12.14 0.33
C GLU A 65 17.57 11.19 1.20
N MET A 66 17.19 11.60 2.40
CA MET A 66 16.31 10.82 3.28
C MET A 66 14.94 10.59 2.65
N LYS A 67 14.30 11.65 2.12
CA LYS A 67 13.01 11.55 1.41
C LYS A 67 13.09 10.60 0.22
N LYS A 68 14.20 10.66 -0.55
CA LYS A 68 14.43 9.74 -1.67
C LYS A 68 14.55 8.29 -1.20
N GLN A 69 15.30 8.02 -0.13
CA GLN A 69 15.42 6.66 0.41
C GLN A 69 14.09 6.12 0.95
N GLN A 70 13.32 6.97 1.61
CA GLN A 70 12.00 6.64 2.16
C GLN A 70 11.01 6.31 1.04
N PHE A 71 10.98 7.14 -0.01
CA PHE A 71 10.21 6.88 -1.22
C PHE A 71 10.63 5.58 -1.89
N GLN A 72 11.93 5.29 -2.01
CA GLN A 72 12.41 4.04 -2.59
C GLN A 72 11.89 2.82 -1.82
N LYS A 73 11.96 2.84 -0.48
CA LYS A 73 11.44 1.72 0.34
C LYS A 73 9.93 1.54 0.23
N VAL A 74 9.19 2.64 0.18
CA VAL A 74 7.73 2.61 -0.06
C VAL A 74 7.44 2.02 -1.43
N PHE A 75 8.16 2.48 -2.46
CA PHE A 75 8.01 2.00 -3.82
C PHE A 75 8.35 0.51 -3.95
N GLU A 76 9.47 0.05 -3.40
CA GLU A 76 9.86 -1.36 -3.39
C GLU A 76 8.81 -2.23 -2.66
N SER A 77 8.26 -1.75 -1.55
CA SER A 77 7.19 -2.44 -0.83
C SER A 77 5.91 -2.55 -1.66
N MET A 78 5.53 -1.48 -2.37
CA MET A 78 4.38 -1.50 -3.28
C MET A 78 4.60 -2.43 -4.48
N GLN A 79 5.82 -2.46 -5.05
CA GLN A 79 6.15 -3.40 -6.12
C GLN A 79 6.01 -4.86 -5.65
N LYS A 80 6.57 -5.20 -4.48
CA LYS A 80 6.42 -6.54 -3.88
C LYS A 80 4.95 -6.89 -3.65
N MET A 81 4.14 -5.92 -3.25
CA MET A 81 2.71 -6.13 -3.06
C MET A 81 2.02 -6.47 -4.39
N GLN A 82 2.41 -5.82 -5.47
CA GLN A 82 1.91 -6.10 -6.82
C GLN A 82 2.34 -7.49 -7.32
N GLU A 83 3.57 -7.94 -7.00
CA GLU A 83 4.05 -9.31 -7.27
C GLU A 83 3.26 -10.37 -6.49
N LEU A 84 2.84 -10.05 -5.26
CA LEU A 84 1.92 -10.88 -4.48
C LEU A 84 0.50 -10.88 -5.08
N GLY A 85 0.22 -10.06 -6.09
CA GLY A 85 -1.06 -9.95 -6.78
C GLY A 85 -2.03 -8.99 -6.10
N GLN A 86 -3.28 -9.00 -6.55
CA GLN A 86 -4.28 -8.06 -6.06
C GLN A 86 -4.72 -8.38 -4.62
N PRO A 87 -5.01 -7.36 -3.79
CA PRO A 87 -5.59 -7.55 -2.46
C PRO A 87 -7.03 -8.09 -2.52
N PRO A 88 -7.65 -8.48 -1.39
CA PRO A 88 -9.04 -8.91 -1.36
C PRO A 88 -9.98 -7.79 -1.82
N ALA A 89 -10.86 -8.06 -2.78
CA ALA A 89 -11.78 -7.06 -3.34
C ALA A 89 -12.68 -6.39 -2.27
N GLU A 90 -13.06 -7.13 -1.23
CA GLU A 90 -13.84 -6.62 -0.08
C GLU A 90 -13.08 -5.58 0.75
N LEU A 91 -11.74 -5.61 0.72
CA LEU A 91 -10.89 -4.61 1.38
C LEU A 91 -10.59 -3.42 0.45
N MET A 92 -10.73 -3.60 -0.86
CA MET A 92 -10.49 -2.56 -1.87
C MET A 92 -11.63 -1.54 -2.03
N ASP A 93 -12.67 -1.57 -1.20
CA ASP A 93 -13.75 -0.56 -1.18
C ASP A 93 -13.27 0.84 -0.74
N VAL A 94 -11.98 0.99 -0.44
CA VAL A 94 -11.33 2.29 -0.33
C VAL A 94 -11.18 2.89 -1.73
N ASN A 95 -11.46 4.19 -1.88
CA ASN A 95 -11.44 4.98 -3.12
C ASN A 95 -10.03 5.16 -3.72
N ILE A 96 -9.24 4.08 -3.75
CA ILE A 96 -7.90 3.97 -4.29
C ILE A 96 -8.06 3.15 -5.57
N ASP A 97 -8.13 3.84 -6.70
CA ASP A 97 -8.20 3.17 -7.99
C ASP A 97 -6.96 2.28 -8.19
N PRO A 98 -7.13 0.96 -8.37
CA PRO A 98 -6.02 0.02 -8.48
C PRO A 98 -5.15 0.25 -9.73
N THR A 99 -5.62 1.02 -10.71
CA THR A 99 -4.82 1.40 -11.89
C THR A 99 -3.80 2.49 -11.56
N GLN A 100 -4.01 3.29 -10.50
CA GLN A 100 -3.06 4.29 -10.00
C GLN A 100 -1.84 3.67 -9.30
N LEU A 101 -2.01 2.52 -8.63
CA LEU A 101 -0.90 1.76 -8.05
C LEU A 101 -0.16 0.90 -9.07
N SER A 102 -0.86 0.47 -10.13
CA SER A 102 -0.33 -0.52 -11.08
C SER A 102 0.53 0.06 -12.20
N ASN A 103 0.50 1.39 -12.42
CA ASN A 103 1.21 2.04 -13.52
C ASN A 103 2.10 3.21 -13.04
N PRO A 104 3.41 3.01 -12.86
CA PRO A 104 4.35 4.13 -12.69
C PRO A 104 4.44 5.07 -13.91
N ASN A 105 3.74 4.76 -15.01
CA ASN A 105 3.71 5.54 -16.26
C ASN A 105 2.35 6.16 -16.65
N GLN A 106 1.27 5.97 -15.89
CA GLN A 106 0.02 6.69 -16.18
C GLN A 106 -0.13 7.90 -15.25
N CYS A 107 0.61 8.95 -15.58
CA CYS A 107 0.07 10.30 -15.42
C CYS A 107 -1.09 10.41 -16.42
N PRO A 108 -2.33 10.77 -16.05
CA PRO A 108 -3.22 11.31 -17.05
C PRO A 108 -2.61 12.64 -17.51
N MET A 109 -1.99 12.61 -18.69
CA MET A 109 -1.80 13.82 -19.48
C MET A 109 -3.18 14.25 -19.95
N MET A 110 -3.81 15.13 -19.19
CA MET A 110 -4.85 16.04 -19.68
C MET A 110 -4.61 17.41 -19.08
#